data_AF-A0A1J3EHB4-F1
#
_entry.id   AF-A0A1J3EHB4-F1
#
_cell.length_a   1.000
_cell.length_b   1.000
_cell.length_c   1.000
_cell.angle_alpha   90.00
_cell.angle_beta   90.00
_cell.angle_gamma   90.00
#
_symmetry.space_group_name_H-M   'P 1'
#
loop_
_entity.id
_entity.type
_entity.pdbx_description
1 polymer ?
#
loop_
_entity_poly.entity_id
_entity_poly.type
_entity_poly.pdbx_seq_one_letter_code
_entity_poly.pdbx_strand_id
1 'polypeptide(L)'
;QKSRKPTSLFSTNYLQLLRSVSVPKSLICDSMGFSKDQLLGRLQELEIDYSKYEHPPVLTVEAQAKYVSSNEGALSKNLFLKDKKNRYYIISAMVDTKVDMKVLSQRLGLGKGGIRMAPEEALGELLQVSLGCVTPFAVVNESARDVCLLLDKNFENQSRCIFHPLSNDVSISLNTSGLDKFLKSIGRDPVYVDLEATPTVGKDQPPDLAAYVPSGSYTVPELPNKTPSEQAPAPKNKAAETKPVASEKPSKPADNVKSVAVNPQVSLVYKNPEKFVEEIFDKTSALLLSEANGESVEALTETLRKRLASEFTFLATMYKNTAYAEGFHAGKQSLILKLQQE
;
A
#
# COMPACT_ATOMS: atom_id res chain seq x y z
N GLN A 1 40.89 45.83 -32.75
CA GLN A 1 40.31 44.52 -32.40
C GLN A 1 38.89 44.70 -31.82
N LYS A 2 38.15 43.61 -31.55
CA LYS A 2 36.76 43.65 -31.07
C LYS A 2 36.64 44.08 -29.59
N SER A 3 35.61 44.86 -29.29
CA SER A 3 35.14 45.15 -27.93
C SER A 3 33.79 44.47 -27.69
N ARG A 4 33.60 43.88 -26.51
CA ARG A 4 32.39 43.96 -25.64
C ARG A 4 32.49 42.95 -24.48
N LYS A 5 32.04 43.36 -23.29
CA LYS A 5 31.74 42.48 -22.15
C LYS A 5 30.37 41.81 -22.37
N PRO A 6 30.12 40.59 -21.88
CA PRO A 6 28.78 40.12 -21.56
C PRO A 6 28.38 40.59 -20.14
N THR A 7 27.17 41.11 -19.99
CA THR A 7 26.56 41.46 -18.70
C THR A 7 25.80 40.27 -18.11
N SER A 8 25.59 40.28 -16.79
CA SER A 8 24.63 39.38 -16.14
C SER A 8 23.20 39.67 -16.61
N LEU A 9 22.44 38.64 -16.98
CA LEU A 9 20.98 38.69 -17.04
C LEU A 9 20.41 37.53 -16.24
N PHE A 10 19.43 37.85 -15.39
CA PHE A 10 18.81 36.91 -14.47
C PHE A 10 17.79 35.99 -15.15
N SER A 11 17.47 34.92 -14.45
CA SER A 11 16.25 34.12 -14.60
C SER A 11 15.01 34.95 -14.99
N THR A 12 14.42 34.67 -16.16
CA THR A 12 12.97 34.70 -16.45
C THR A 12 12.75 34.05 -17.83
N ASN A 13 12.50 32.73 -17.88
CA ASN A 13 11.92 32.10 -19.09
C ASN A 13 11.32 30.69 -18.89
N TYR A 14 11.79 29.89 -17.92
CA TYR A 14 11.30 28.51 -17.75
C TYR A 14 9.81 28.44 -17.33
N LEU A 15 9.33 29.41 -16.54
CA LEU A 15 7.93 29.48 -16.07
C LEU A 15 6.95 30.05 -17.11
N GLN A 16 7.42 30.63 -18.22
CA GLN A 16 6.56 31.22 -19.24
C GLN A 16 6.20 30.23 -20.36
N LEU A 17 7.01 29.18 -20.55
CA LEU A 17 6.75 28.11 -21.53
C LEU A 17 5.64 27.13 -21.07
N LEU A 18 5.33 27.08 -19.78
CA LEU A 18 4.32 26.18 -19.18
C LEU A 18 2.89 26.77 -19.17
N ARG A 19 2.62 27.87 -19.90
CA ARG A 19 1.32 28.57 -19.89
C ARG A 19 0.57 28.59 -21.24
N SER A 20 1.00 27.80 -22.23
CA SER A 20 0.43 27.82 -23.59
C SER A 20 0.10 26.44 -24.18
N VAL A 21 -0.10 25.41 -23.35
CA VAL A 21 -0.60 24.09 -23.79
C VAL A 21 -1.95 23.81 -23.13
N SER A 22 -3.03 23.91 -23.90
CA SER A 22 -4.37 23.52 -23.47
C SER A 22 -4.53 22.01 -23.61
N VAL A 23 -4.29 21.26 -22.52
CA VAL A 23 -4.40 19.80 -22.51
C VAL A 23 -5.89 19.40 -22.41
N PRO A 24 -6.41 18.53 -23.30
CA PRO A 24 -7.82 18.11 -23.26
C PRO A 24 -8.13 17.30 -21.99
N LYS A 25 -9.33 17.53 -21.44
CA LYS A 25 -9.74 17.11 -20.10
C LYS A 25 -10.20 15.65 -20.01
N SER A 26 -9.60 14.76 -20.79
CA SER A 26 -10.05 13.38 -21.05
C SER A 26 -8.89 12.38 -21.11
N LEU A 27 -7.94 12.47 -20.18
CA LEU A 27 -6.97 11.42 -19.91
C LEU A 27 -7.38 10.70 -18.61
N ILE A 28 -7.65 9.41 -18.73
CA ILE A 28 -7.86 8.52 -17.58
C ILE A 28 -6.55 8.50 -16.78
N CYS A 29 -6.63 8.70 -15.46
CA CYS A 29 -5.45 8.87 -14.61
C CYS A 29 -4.77 7.53 -14.34
N ASP A 30 -3.99 7.05 -15.30
CA ASP A 30 -3.17 5.83 -15.20
C ASP A 30 -1.89 6.08 -14.38
N SER A 31 -2.04 6.74 -13.23
CA SER A 31 -0.97 6.95 -12.26
C SER A 31 -0.60 5.63 -11.58
N MET A 32 0.61 5.14 -11.84
CA MET A 32 1.24 4.19 -10.93
C MET A 32 1.71 4.98 -9.71
N GLY A 33 1.43 4.46 -8.50
CA GLY A 33 1.84 5.10 -7.26
C GLY A 33 3.35 5.18 -7.10
N PHE A 34 3.78 6.08 -6.22
CA PHE A 34 5.19 6.30 -5.89
C PHE A 34 5.82 4.99 -5.42
N SER A 35 6.92 4.59 -6.06
CA SER A 35 7.65 3.37 -5.68
C SER A 35 8.52 3.59 -4.45
N LYS A 36 8.96 2.48 -3.83
CA LYS A 36 10.03 2.48 -2.81
C LYS A 36 11.23 3.32 -3.26
N ASP A 37 11.75 3.05 -4.45
CA ASP A 37 13.00 3.66 -4.92
C ASP A 37 12.81 5.14 -5.27
N GLN A 38 11.61 5.53 -5.75
CA GLN A 38 11.24 6.94 -5.90
C GLN A 38 11.17 7.67 -4.56
N LEU A 39 10.61 7.04 -3.52
CA LEU A 39 10.60 7.60 -2.16
C LEU A 39 12.02 7.73 -1.60
N LEU A 40 12.84 6.69 -1.70
CA LEU A 40 14.23 6.72 -1.22
C LEU A 40 15.05 7.80 -1.95
N GLY A 41 14.90 7.92 -3.27
CA GLY A 41 15.46 9.02 -4.06
C GLY A 41 14.96 10.39 -3.60
N ARG A 42 13.66 10.53 -3.33
CA ARG A 42 13.07 11.79 -2.83
C ARG A 42 13.58 12.16 -1.43
N LEU A 43 13.84 11.19 -0.55
CA LEU A 43 14.48 11.46 0.75
C LEU A 43 15.92 11.97 0.57
N GLN A 44 16.67 11.44 -0.40
CA GLN A 44 18.02 11.92 -0.75
C GLN A 44 18.00 13.33 -1.37
N GLU A 45 17.09 13.61 -2.31
CA GLU A 45 16.88 14.96 -2.88
C GLU A 45 16.59 16.01 -1.80
N LEU A 46 15.89 15.60 -0.75
CA LEU A 46 15.52 16.44 0.38
C LEU A 46 16.59 16.46 1.48
N GLU A 47 17.76 15.86 1.29
CA GLU A 47 18.83 15.76 2.31
C GLU A 47 18.29 15.24 3.66
N ILE A 48 17.49 14.17 3.62
CA ILE A 48 16.98 13.47 4.80
C ILE A 48 17.85 12.25 5.05
N ASP A 49 18.55 12.23 6.17
CA ASP A 49 19.31 11.07 6.62
C ASP A 49 18.37 9.90 6.98
N TYR A 50 18.66 8.71 6.43
CA TYR A 50 17.99 7.47 6.79
C TYR A 50 18.93 6.26 6.70
N SER A 51 18.80 5.34 7.65
CA SER A 51 19.40 4.00 7.57
C SER A 51 18.41 3.05 6.90
N LYS A 52 18.89 2.13 6.06
CA LYS A 52 18.06 1.16 5.32
C LYS A 52 18.37 -0.28 5.76
N TYR A 53 17.33 -1.04 6.08
CA TYR A 53 17.40 -2.46 6.47
C TYR A 53 16.51 -3.25 5.50
N GLU A 54 17.10 -4.18 4.75
CA GLU A 54 16.38 -5.03 3.79
C GLU A 54 16.05 -6.37 4.43
N HIS A 55 14.85 -6.90 4.17
CA HIS A 55 14.37 -8.14 4.78
C HIS A 55 13.30 -8.82 3.90
N PRO A 56 12.99 -10.11 4.13
CA PRO A 56 11.81 -10.73 3.54
C PRO A 56 10.53 -9.90 3.81
N PRO A 57 9.51 -9.95 2.93
CA PRO A 57 8.26 -9.24 3.14
C PRO A 57 7.57 -9.62 4.47
N VAL A 58 7.35 -8.64 5.34
CA VAL A 58 6.67 -8.82 6.63
C VAL A 58 5.28 -8.18 6.63
N LEU A 59 4.33 -8.79 7.34
CA LEU A 59 2.96 -8.27 7.48
C LEU A 59 2.62 -7.83 8.92
N THR A 60 3.52 -8.07 9.87
CA THR A 60 3.32 -7.71 11.29
C THR A 60 4.59 -7.08 11.87
N VAL A 61 4.41 -6.25 12.90
CA VAL A 61 5.50 -5.50 13.54
C VAL A 61 6.44 -6.43 14.32
N GLU A 62 5.91 -7.53 14.86
CA GLU A 62 6.68 -8.56 15.57
C GLU A 62 7.57 -9.37 14.61
N ALA A 63 7.23 -9.41 13.33
CA ALA A 63 8.11 -9.93 12.29
C ALA A 63 9.16 -8.90 11.85
N GLN A 64 8.78 -7.61 11.71
CA GLN A 64 9.70 -6.51 11.40
C GLN A 64 10.80 -6.35 12.48
N ALA A 65 10.44 -6.47 13.76
CA ALA A 65 11.33 -6.34 14.92
C ALA A 65 12.50 -7.36 14.96
N LYS A 66 12.49 -8.38 14.09
CA LYS A 66 13.59 -9.34 13.94
C LYS A 66 14.73 -8.81 13.05
N TYR A 67 14.46 -7.78 12.25
CA TYR A 67 15.38 -7.24 11.23
C TYR A 67 15.90 -5.84 11.56
N VAL A 68 15.29 -5.15 12.53
CA VAL A 68 15.70 -3.81 12.97
C VAL A 68 15.78 -3.79 14.50
N SER A 69 16.95 -3.45 15.03
CA SER A 69 17.20 -3.39 16.48
C SER A 69 16.50 -2.16 17.10
N SER A 70 16.10 -2.27 18.37
CA SER A 70 15.58 -1.15 19.17
C SER A 70 16.54 0.04 19.25
N ASN A 71 17.83 -0.20 19.07
CA ASN A 71 18.87 0.85 19.09
C ASN A 71 18.84 1.72 17.82
N GLU A 72 18.22 1.24 16.73
CA GLU A 72 18.11 1.96 15.46
C GLU A 72 16.96 2.97 15.47
N GLY A 73 16.01 2.87 16.41
CA GLY A 73 14.86 3.77 16.55
C GLY A 73 13.61 3.09 17.09
N ALA A 74 12.56 3.89 17.33
CA ALA A 74 11.24 3.37 17.70
C ALA A 74 10.54 2.75 16.48
N LEU A 75 10.07 1.51 16.60
CA LEU A 75 9.21 0.87 15.59
C LEU A 75 7.85 1.59 15.52
N SER A 76 7.30 1.70 14.31
CA SER A 76 5.96 2.23 14.08
C SER A 76 4.96 1.17 13.66
N LYS A 77 3.69 1.41 13.93
CA LYS A 77 2.52 0.71 13.37
C LYS A 77 1.61 1.72 12.71
N ASN A 78 0.93 1.31 11.64
CA ASN A 78 0.08 2.21 10.85
C ASN A 78 -1.32 1.63 10.69
N LEU A 79 -2.33 2.33 11.18
CA LEU A 79 -3.74 1.95 11.06
C LEU A 79 -4.38 2.74 9.92
N PHE A 80 -4.87 2.06 8.88
CA PHE A 80 -5.69 2.70 7.85
C PHE A 80 -7.18 2.55 8.20
N LEU A 81 -7.84 3.69 8.42
CA LEU A 81 -9.19 3.77 8.98
C LEU A 81 -10.14 4.50 8.03
N LYS A 82 -11.45 4.22 8.14
CA LYS A 82 -12.49 5.05 7.52
C LYS A 82 -13.71 5.27 8.39
N ASP A 83 -14.38 6.41 8.20
CA ASP A 83 -15.62 6.76 8.89
C ASP A 83 -16.89 6.29 8.14
N LYS A 84 -18.07 6.65 8.68
CA LYS A 84 -19.38 6.34 8.08
C LYS A 84 -19.68 7.11 6.78
N LYS A 85 -18.90 8.16 6.45
CA LYS A 85 -19.00 8.96 5.22
C LYS A 85 -17.92 8.58 4.18
N ASN A 86 -17.22 7.47 4.38
CA ASN A 86 -16.05 7.06 3.58
C ASN A 86 -15.00 8.18 3.47
N ARG A 87 -14.67 8.78 4.60
CA ARG A 87 -13.48 9.64 4.77
C ARG A 87 -12.40 8.82 5.45
N TYR A 88 -11.14 9.01 5.04
CA TYR A 88 -10.05 8.08 5.31
C TYR A 88 -8.94 8.73 6.13
N TYR A 89 -8.32 7.92 6.99
CA TYR A 89 -7.30 8.35 7.95
C TYR A 89 -6.17 7.33 8.01
N ILE A 90 -4.92 7.78 8.01
CA ILE A 90 -3.77 7.01 8.47
C ILE A 90 -3.47 7.48 9.88
N ILE A 91 -3.44 6.56 10.84
CA ILE A 91 -2.91 6.79 12.19
C ILE A 91 -1.55 6.09 12.26
N SER A 92 -0.47 6.86 12.32
CA SER A 92 0.89 6.34 12.48
C SER A 92 1.30 6.48 13.94
N ALA A 93 1.66 5.38 14.60
CA ALA A 93 1.94 5.37 16.04
C ALA A 93 3.09 4.46 16.44
N MET A 94 3.61 4.62 17.65
CA MET A 94 4.55 3.64 18.22
C MET A 94 3.87 2.28 18.46
N VAL A 95 4.65 1.20 18.52
CA VAL A 95 4.13 -0.18 18.65
C VAL A 95 3.30 -0.38 19.92
N ASP A 96 3.70 0.26 21.00
CA ASP A 96 3.13 0.20 22.35
C ASP A 96 1.92 1.14 22.54
N THR A 97 1.91 2.34 21.94
CA THR A 97 0.81 3.34 22.02
C THR A 97 -0.58 2.74 21.78
N LYS A 98 -1.50 2.85 22.75
CA LYS A 98 -2.85 2.24 22.71
C LYS A 98 -3.90 3.18 22.12
N VAL A 99 -4.06 3.11 20.80
CA VAL A 99 -5.09 3.87 20.07
C VAL A 99 -6.51 3.32 20.37
N ASP A 100 -7.24 3.90 21.31
CA ASP A 100 -8.66 3.58 21.51
C ASP A 100 -9.52 4.20 20.38
N MET A 101 -9.99 3.34 19.49
CA MET A 101 -10.83 3.67 18.33
C MET A 101 -12.16 4.37 18.69
N LYS A 102 -12.72 4.17 19.89
CA LYS A 102 -13.93 4.86 20.35
C LYS A 102 -13.59 6.29 20.77
N VAL A 103 -12.50 6.45 21.52
CA VAL A 103 -12.00 7.77 21.98
C VAL A 103 -11.57 8.62 20.79
N LEU A 104 -10.73 8.09 19.89
CA LEU A 104 -10.32 8.77 18.66
C LEU A 104 -11.53 9.20 17.81
N SER A 105 -12.55 8.33 17.68
CA SER A 105 -13.79 8.64 16.98
C SER A 105 -14.61 9.76 17.65
N GLN A 106 -14.61 9.83 18.98
CA GLN A 106 -15.26 10.91 19.72
C GLN A 106 -14.50 12.24 19.56
N ARG A 107 -13.16 12.21 19.63
CA ARG A 107 -12.26 13.37 19.45
C ARG A 107 -12.29 13.95 18.03
N LEU A 108 -12.48 13.10 17.02
CA LEU A 108 -12.78 13.51 15.64
C LEU A 108 -14.23 14.03 15.45
N GLY A 109 -15.08 14.06 16.50
CA GLY A 109 -16.47 14.50 16.40
C GLY A 109 -17.38 13.57 15.60
N LEU A 110 -16.95 12.34 15.34
CA LEU A 110 -17.67 11.34 14.53
C LEU A 110 -18.67 10.50 15.35
N GLY A 111 -18.82 10.84 16.63
CA GLY A 111 -19.56 10.06 17.63
C GLY A 111 -18.82 8.78 18.05
N LYS A 112 -19.41 8.02 18.96
CA LYS A 112 -18.87 6.75 19.44
C LYS A 112 -19.03 5.67 18.36
N GLY A 113 -17.93 5.04 17.92
CA GLY A 113 -17.96 4.06 16.83
C GLY A 113 -18.33 4.67 15.47
N GLY A 114 -17.82 5.87 15.18
CA GLY A 114 -17.88 6.54 13.88
C GLY A 114 -16.82 6.06 12.89
N ILE A 115 -15.66 5.58 13.38
CA ILE A 115 -14.55 5.01 12.59
C ILE A 115 -14.45 3.48 12.72
N ARG A 116 -13.86 2.85 11.71
CA ARG A 116 -13.49 1.42 11.65
C ARG A 116 -12.25 1.26 10.76
N MET A 117 -11.66 0.06 10.68
CA MET A 117 -10.63 -0.23 9.69
C MET A 117 -11.15 0.05 8.26
N ALA A 118 -10.30 0.59 7.40
CA ALA A 118 -10.57 0.68 5.98
C ALA A 118 -10.48 -0.72 5.34
N PRO A 119 -11.22 -0.99 4.24
CA PRO A 119 -11.16 -2.25 3.52
C PRO A 119 -9.91 -2.32 2.64
N GLU A 120 -9.50 -3.52 2.22
CA GLU A 120 -8.22 -3.75 1.52
C GLU A 120 -8.18 -3.06 0.14
N GLU A 121 -9.31 -3.00 -0.56
CA GLU A 121 -9.47 -2.36 -1.87
C GLU A 121 -9.11 -0.86 -1.82
N ALA A 122 -9.39 -0.20 -0.70
CA ALA A 122 -9.05 1.20 -0.49
C ALA A 122 -7.54 1.47 -0.41
N LEU A 123 -6.71 0.45 -0.12
CA LEU A 123 -5.25 0.58 -0.14
C LEU A 123 -4.72 0.81 -1.56
N GLY A 124 -5.24 0.05 -2.53
CA GLY A 124 -4.88 0.20 -3.94
C GLY A 124 -5.41 1.49 -4.54
N GLU A 125 -6.66 1.85 -4.25
CA GLU A 125 -7.31 3.02 -4.86
C GLU A 125 -6.87 4.37 -4.28
N LEU A 126 -6.70 4.47 -2.95
CA LEU A 126 -6.35 5.73 -2.29
C LEU A 126 -4.86 5.84 -1.99
N LEU A 127 -4.27 4.81 -1.37
CA LEU A 127 -2.88 4.86 -0.94
C LEU A 127 -1.89 4.41 -2.02
N GLN A 128 -2.36 3.71 -3.05
CA GLN A 128 -1.57 3.07 -4.10
C GLN A 128 -0.44 2.17 -3.55
N VAL A 129 -0.71 1.47 -2.44
CA VAL A 129 0.19 0.50 -1.81
C VAL A 129 -0.50 -0.84 -1.55
N SER A 130 0.29 -1.91 -1.43
CA SER A 130 -0.18 -3.25 -1.09
C SER A 130 -0.56 -3.40 0.40
N LEU A 131 -1.29 -4.48 0.73
CA LEU A 131 -1.50 -4.91 2.12
C LEU A 131 -0.16 -5.07 2.86
N GLY A 132 -0.07 -4.54 4.08
CA GLY A 132 1.16 -4.48 4.88
C GLY A 132 2.04 -3.25 4.63
N CYS A 133 1.87 -2.55 3.49
CA CYS A 133 2.68 -1.38 3.14
C CYS A 133 2.11 -0.03 3.62
N VAL A 134 1.17 -0.04 4.59
CA VAL A 134 0.60 1.19 5.15
C VAL A 134 1.68 1.95 5.94
N THR A 135 1.86 3.23 5.63
CA THR A 135 2.97 4.07 6.11
C THR A 135 2.59 5.54 6.00
N PRO A 136 3.09 6.45 6.88
CA PRO A 136 2.85 7.89 6.73
C PRO A 136 3.32 8.43 5.37
N PHE A 137 4.32 7.81 4.74
CA PHE A 137 4.80 8.19 3.42
C PHE A 137 3.76 8.03 2.29
N ALA A 138 2.71 7.22 2.47
CA ALA A 138 1.71 6.95 1.42
C ALA A 138 0.87 8.19 1.02
N VAL A 139 0.89 9.25 1.84
CA VAL A 139 0.22 10.52 1.53
C VAL A 139 0.88 11.35 0.41
N VAL A 140 2.01 10.87 -0.12
CA VAL A 140 2.68 11.35 -1.34
C VAL A 140 1.88 11.10 -2.62
N ASN A 141 1.02 10.08 -2.62
CA ASN A 141 0.21 9.74 -3.79
C ASN A 141 -0.97 10.71 -3.89
N GLU A 142 -1.21 11.26 -5.08
CA GLU A 142 -2.29 12.25 -5.33
C GLU A 142 -3.70 11.70 -5.03
N SER A 143 -3.88 10.38 -5.18
CA SER A 143 -5.07 9.65 -4.75
C SER A 143 -5.31 9.73 -3.23
N ALA A 144 -4.25 9.92 -2.43
CA ALA A 144 -4.29 10.06 -0.98
C ALA A 144 -4.45 11.52 -0.52
N ARG A 145 -4.63 12.51 -1.40
CA ARG A 145 -4.75 13.94 -1.04
C ARG A 145 -5.82 14.23 0.03
N ASP A 146 -6.94 13.51 -0.04
CA ASP A 146 -8.10 13.65 0.86
C ASP A 146 -8.01 12.72 2.09
N VAL A 147 -6.91 11.95 2.23
CA VAL A 147 -6.60 11.15 3.42
C VAL A 147 -5.96 12.05 4.48
N CYS A 148 -6.51 12.02 5.70
CA CYS A 148 -5.92 12.64 6.88
C CYS A 148 -4.77 11.78 7.42
N LEU A 149 -3.65 12.39 7.80
CA LEU A 149 -2.56 11.74 8.52
C LEU A 149 -2.49 12.30 9.93
N LEU A 150 -2.68 11.44 10.93
CA LEU A 150 -2.40 11.75 12.33
C LEU A 150 -1.17 10.96 12.77
N LEU A 151 -0.19 11.67 13.32
CA LEU A 151 1.04 11.12 13.86
C LEU A 151 0.91 11.05 15.39
N ASP A 152 1.43 9.98 15.98
CA ASP A 152 1.56 9.84 17.42
C ASP A 152 2.57 10.86 17.96
N LYS A 153 2.13 11.67 18.92
CA LYS A 153 2.97 12.66 19.60
C LYS A 153 4.20 12.02 20.25
N ASN A 154 4.15 10.75 20.63
CA ASN A 154 5.32 10.07 21.18
C ASN A 154 6.51 10.00 20.19
N PHE A 155 6.30 10.14 18.88
CA PHE A 155 7.39 10.30 17.91
C PHE A 155 8.22 11.59 18.11
N GLU A 156 7.66 12.65 18.71
CA GLU A 156 8.41 13.87 19.06
C GLU A 156 9.51 13.58 20.11
N ASN A 157 9.33 12.53 20.92
CA ASN A 157 10.26 12.13 21.97
C ASN A 157 11.37 11.17 21.47
N GLN A 158 11.33 10.75 20.20
CA GLN A 158 12.24 9.74 19.64
C GLN A 158 13.35 10.37 18.80
N SER A 159 14.58 9.85 18.95
CA SER A 159 15.73 10.28 18.14
C SER A 159 15.63 9.82 16.69
N ARG A 160 15.06 8.63 16.46
CA ARG A 160 14.72 8.06 15.15
C ARG A 160 13.48 7.18 15.27
N CYS A 161 12.69 7.11 14.21
CA CYS A 161 11.54 6.22 14.07
C CYS A 161 11.71 5.35 12.81
N ILE A 162 11.20 4.12 12.87
CA ILE A 162 11.33 3.10 11.83
C ILE A 162 10.01 2.95 11.07
N PHE A 163 10.04 3.08 9.75
CA PHE A 163 8.87 3.03 8.86
C PHE A 163 9.14 2.16 7.63
N HIS A 164 8.08 1.65 7.00
CA HIS A 164 8.16 1.04 5.67
C HIS A 164 8.17 2.12 4.58
N PRO A 165 9.14 2.11 3.64
CA PRO A 165 9.20 3.05 2.52
C PRO A 165 8.30 2.57 1.36
N LEU A 166 6.98 2.60 1.57
CA LEU A 166 5.93 2.15 0.63
C LEU A 166 5.99 0.66 0.24
N SER A 167 6.94 -0.09 0.80
CA SER A 167 7.15 -1.53 0.58
C SER A 167 7.53 -2.21 1.90
N ASN A 168 7.07 -3.44 2.09
CA ASN A 168 7.24 -4.22 3.32
C ASN A 168 8.44 -5.21 3.27
N ASP A 169 9.26 -5.13 2.21
CA ASP A 169 10.57 -5.80 2.08
C ASP A 169 11.74 -4.95 2.59
N VAL A 170 11.46 -3.72 3.02
CA VAL A 170 12.45 -2.78 3.55
C VAL A 170 11.87 -2.04 4.75
N SER A 171 12.74 -1.72 5.71
CA SER A 171 12.49 -0.74 6.75
C SER A 171 13.52 0.38 6.64
N ILE A 172 13.11 1.62 6.91
CA ILE A 172 14.02 2.75 7.05
C ILE A 172 13.90 3.39 8.43
N SER A 173 15.04 3.71 9.04
CA SER A 173 15.12 4.50 10.27
C SER A 173 15.53 5.93 9.93
N LEU A 174 14.74 6.92 10.36
CA LEU A 174 15.02 8.35 10.16
C LEU A 174 14.57 9.17 11.38
N ASN A 175 15.19 10.34 11.57
CA ASN A 175 14.77 11.29 12.60
C ASN A 175 13.36 11.84 12.30
N THR A 176 12.54 12.07 13.32
CA THR A 176 11.18 12.62 13.19
C THR A 176 11.15 13.95 12.40
N SER A 177 12.16 14.81 12.55
CA SER A 177 12.30 16.05 11.75
C SER A 177 12.49 15.80 10.24
N GLY A 178 12.99 14.61 9.85
CA GLY A 178 13.08 14.15 8.46
C GLY A 178 11.72 13.77 7.88
N LEU A 179 10.85 13.10 8.66
CA LEU A 179 9.45 12.85 8.26
C LEU A 179 8.71 14.18 8.08
N ASP A 180 8.91 15.12 9.01
CA ASP A 180 8.42 16.49 8.91
C ASP A 180 8.89 17.21 7.64
N LYS A 181 10.19 17.15 7.32
CA LYS A 181 10.79 17.74 6.10
C LYS A 181 10.19 17.13 4.84
N PHE A 182 9.96 15.81 4.84
CA PHE A 182 9.29 15.10 3.75
C PHE A 182 7.84 15.59 3.56
N LEU A 183 7.01 15.53 4.62
CA LEU A 183 5.60 15.90 4.58
C LEU A 183 5.41 17.36 4.13
N LYS A 184 6.20 18.28 4.69
CA LYS A 184 6.20 19.70 4.29
C LYS A 184 6.60 19.90 2.82
N SER A 185 7.51 19.07 2.29
CA SER A 185 7.90 19.13 0.87
C SER A 185 6.81 18.71 -0.13
N ILE A 186 5.76 18.02 0.35
CA ILE A 186 4.59 17.61 -0.44
C ILE A 186 3.32 18.35 -0.02
N GLY A 187 3.46 19.50 0.65
CA GLY A 187 2.32 20.36 1.04
C GLY A 187 1.45 19.79 2.16
N ARG A 188 1.99 18.90 3.00
CA ARG A 188 1.30 18.34 4.18
C ARG A 188 1.95 18.87 5.47
N ASP A 189 1.19 19.60 6.27
CA ASP A 189 1.61 19.92 7.63
C ASP A 189 1.46 18.68 8.54
N PRO A 190 2.51 18.27 9.27
CA PRO A 190 2.45 17.18 10.24
C PRO A 190 1.51 17.50 11.41
N VAL A 191 0.66 16.55 11.77
CA VAL A 191 -0.30 16.68 12.88
C VAL A 191 0.03 15.66 13.95
N TYR A 192 0.74 16.09 14.99
CA TYR A 192 1.05 15.26 16.15
C TYR A 192 -0.09 15.28 17.18
N VAL A 193 -0.53 14.09 17.56
CA VAL A 193 -1.68 13.86 18.44
C VAL A 193 -1.25 12.92 19.57
N ASP A 194 -1.51 13.31 20.81
CA ASP A 194 -1.48 12.36 21.93
C ASP A 194 -2.62 11.35 21.71
N LEU A 195 -2.30 10.13 21.31
CA LEU A 195 -3.28 9.10 20.95
C LEU A 195 -3.80 8.29 22.14
N GLU A 196 -3.16 8.38 23.32
CA GLU A 196 -3.60 7.70 24.55
C GLU A 196 -4.47 8.61 25.43
N ALA A 197 -4.40 9.94 25.24
CA ALA A 197 -5.26 10.89 25.93
C ALA A 197 -6.76 10.60 25.72
N THR A 198 -7.48 10.57 26.84
CA THR A 198 -8.92 10.31 26.95
C THR A 198 -9.72 11.56 27.39
N PRO A 199 -9.65 12.69 26.65
CA PRO A 199 -10.37 13.91 27.01
C PRO A 199 -11.89 13.69 26.97
N THR A 200 -12.59 14.37 27.87
CA THR A 200 -14.05 14.47 27.84
C THR A 200 -14.49 15.25 26.61
N VAL A 201 -15.35 14.64 25.78
CA VAL A 201 -15.97 15.30 24.61
C VAL A 201 -17.46 15.46 24.88
N GLY A 202 -17.96 16.69 24.84
CA GLY A 202 -19.33 17.04 25.21
C GLY A 202 -19.75 18.42 24.71
N LYS A 203 -20.81 18.97 25.29
CA LYS A 203 -21.34 20.29 24.90
C LYS A 203 -20.37 21.42 25.22
N ASP A 204 -19.74 21.35 26.39
CA ASP A 204 -18.90 22.40 26.95
C ASP A 204 -17.39 22.18 26.66
N GLN A 205 -17.06 21.03 26.06
CA GLN A 205 -15.72 20.66 25.60
C GLN A 205 -15.84 20.00 24.22
N PRO A 206 -15.73 20.77 23.12
CA PRO A 206 -15.91 20.25 21.77
C PRO A 206 -14.80 19.27 21.36
N PRO A 207 -15.01 18.45 20.31
CA PRO A 207 -14.03 17.47 19.88
C PRO A 207 -12.73 18.14 19.37
N ASP A 208 -11.60 17.82 19.99
CA ASP A 208 -10.31 18.48 19.78
C ASP A 208 -9.69 18.21 18.40
N LEU A 209 -10.05 17.09 17.76
CA LEU A 209 -9.55 16.70 16.45
C LEU A 209 -10.56 16.96 15.32
N ALA A 210 -11.69 17.64 15.59
CA ALA A 210 -12.73 17.91 14.59
C ALA A 210 -12.21 18.65 13.34
N ALA A 211 -11.16 19.48 13.49
CA ALA A 211 -10.54 20.21 12.39
C ALA A 211 -9.76 19.33 11.39
N TYR A 212 -9.35 18.12 11.80
CA TYR A 212 -8.57 17.19 10.97
C TYR A 212 -9.44 16.18 10.22
N VAL A 213 -10.76 16.29 10.34
CA VAL A 213 -11.74 15.47 9.64
C VAL A 213 -11.82 15.90 8.17
N PRO A 214 -11.58 15.02 7.18
CA PRO A 214 -11.61 15.40 5.76
C PRO A 214 -12.94 16.02 5.30
N SER A 215 -12.84 16.88 4.30
CA SER A 215 -14.00 17.42 3.56
C SER A 215 -14.41 16.50 2.40
N GLY A 216 -13.45 15.87 1.72
CA GLY A 216 -13.71 14.92 0.64
C GLY A 216 -14.12 13.53 1.14
N SER A 217 -15.19 12.98 0.57
CA SER A 217 -15.62 11.58 0.75
C SER A 217 -15.35 10.77 -0.51
N TYR A 218 -14.72 9.59 -0.38
CA TYR A 218 -14.38 8.74 -1.53
C TYR A 218 -15.16 7.43 -1.52
N THR A 219 -15.96 7.20 -2.57
CA THR A 219 -16.71 5.95 -2.74
C THR A 219 -15.88 4.95 -3.55
N VAL A 220 -15.19 4.06 -2.84
CA VAL A 220 -14.60 2.84 -3.41
C VAL A 220 -15.70 2.03 -4.09
N PRO A 221 -15.57 1.65 -5.38
CA PRO A 221 -16.50 0.74 -6.05
C PRO A 221 -16.54 -0.63 -5.36
N GLU A 222 -17.69 -0.99 -4.81
CA GLU A 222 -17.87 -2.29 -4.14
C GLU A 222 -17.96 -3.41 -5.19
N LEU A 223 -16.97 -4.32 -5.17
CA LEU A 223 -16.92 -5.47 -6.07
C LEU A 223 -18.15 -6.38 -5.84
N PRO A 224 -19.01 -6.61 -6.86
CA PRO A 224 -20.27 -7.31 -6.66
C PRO A 224 -20.02 -8.78 -6.35
N ASN A 225 -20.46 -9.25 -5.18
CA ASN A 225 -20.22 -10.62 -4.76
C ASN A 225 -21.45 -11.24 -4.07
N LYS A 226 -21.86 -12.41 -4.57
CA LYS A 226 -22.90 -13.32 -4.03
C LYS A 226 -24.33 -12.74 -3.93
N THR A 227 -25.01 -12.71 -5.07
CA THR A 227 -26.48 -12.83 -5.13
C THR A 227 -26.93 -14.10 -4.39
N PRO A 228 -28.02 -14.09 -3.60
CA PRO A 228 -28.58 -15.30 -3.00
C PRO A 228 -29.07 -16.31 -4.06
N SER A 229 -29.04 -17.60 -3.72
CA SER A 229 -29.72 -18.63 -4.51
C SER A 229 -31.23 -18.53 -4.31
N GLU A 230 -31.97 -18.24 -5.38
CA GLU A 230 -33.43 -18.35 -5.42
C GLU A 230 -33.87 -19.30 -6.54
N GLN A 231 -34.98 -20.00 -6.34
CA GLN A 231 -35.31 -21.23 -7.07
C GLN A 231 -36.07 -20.95 -8.38
N ALA A 232 -35.61 -21.52 -9.49
CA ALA A 232 -36.29 -21.44 -10.78
C ALA A 232 -37.07 -22.73 -11.11
N PRO A 233 -38.41 -22.68 -11.26
CA PRO A 233 -39.17 -23.72 -11.94
C PRO A 233 -39.12 -23.50 -13.47
N ALA A 234 -38.76 -24.53 -14.23
CA ALA A 234 -38.80 -24.50 -15.70
C ALA A 234 -40.25 -24.70 -16.22
N PRO A 235 -40.60 -24.22 -17.44
CA PRO A 235 -40.40 -25.11 -18.60
C PRO A 235 -40.09 -24.44 -19.97
N LYS A 236 -39.20 -25.11 -20.73
CA LYS A 236 -39.23 -25.42 -22.18
C LYS A 236 -39.88 -24.43 -23.18
N ASN A 237 -39.12 -24.03 -24.22
CA ASN A 237 -39.40 -24.42 -25.63
C ASN A 237 -38.24 -24.11 -26.62
N LYS A 238 -38.42 -24.50 -27.90
CA LYS A 238 -37.37 -24.81 -28.91
C LYS A 238 -36.98 -23.65 -29.88
N ALA A 239 -35.83 -23.85 -30.56
CA ALA A 239 -35.48 -23.42 -31.94
C ALA A 239 -35.18 -21.92 -32.20
N ALA A 240 -34.37 -21.50 -33.19
CA ALA A 240 -33.29 -22.16 -33.97
C ALA A 240 -32.40 -21.10 -34.72
N GLU A 241 -31.22 -21.53 -35.20
CA GLU A 241 -30.34 -20.99 -36.29
C GLU A 241 -30.46 -19.51 -36.75
N THR A 242 -29.36 -18.71 -36.77
CA THR A 242 -28.45 -18.60 -37.96
C THR A 242 -27.14 -17.80 -37.69
N LYS A 243 -26.19 -17.80 -38.65
CA LYS A 243 -24.83 -17.15 -38.73
C LYS A 243 -24.47 -16.88 -40.22
N PRO A 244 -23.27 -16.41 -40.68
CA PRO A 244 -22.00 -15.95 -40.03
C PRO A 244 -21.91 -14.38 -39.93
N VAL A 245 -20.89 -13.53 -40.19
CA VAL A 245 -19.49 -13.48 -40.78
C VAL A 245 -18.74 -12.30 -40.05
N ALA A 246 -17.45 -12.30 -39.64
CA ALA A 246 -16.15 -12.08 -40.36
C ALA A 246 -16.11 -10.85 -41.33
N SER A 247 -15.00 -10.11 -41.59
CA SER A 247 -13.58 -10.08 -41.13
C SER A 247 -12.97 -8.68 -41.55
N GLU A 248 -11.70 -8.21 -41.36
CA GLU A 248 -10.41 -8.69 -40.82
C GLU A 248 -9.45 -7.49 -40.47
N LYS A 249 -8.16 -7.71 -40.12
CA LYS A 249 -7.11 -6.67 -39.86
C LYS A 249 -5.68 -7.22 -40.11
N PRO A 250 -4.74 -6.49 -40.75
CA PRO A 250 -3.44 -6.17 -40.09
C PRO A 250 -2.82 -4.80 -40.53
N SER A 251 -1.86 -4.17 -39.83
CA SER A 251 -0.41 -4.56 -39.80
C SER A 251 0.45 -3.62 -38.91
N LYS A 252 1.77 -3.90 -38.74
CA LYS A 252 2.81 -3.18 -37.93
C LYS A 252 4.08 -2.89 -38.75
N PRO A 253 5.04 -2.05 -38.28
CA PRO A 253 6.28 -2.50 -37.57
C PRO A 253 6.47 -1.82 -36.17
N ALA A 254 7.22 -2.34 -35.18
CA ALA A 254 8.69 -2.52 -34.98
C ALA A 254 9.45 -1.18 -34.70
N ASP A 255 10.46 -1.06 -33.81
CA ASP A 255 11.37 -2.10 -33.27
C ASP A 255 12.03 -1.77 -31.88
N ASN A 256 12.65 -2.80 -31.27
CA ASN A 256 13.64 -2.95 -30.16
C ASN A 256 14.14 -1.79 -29.25
N VAL A 257 14.42 -2.10 -27.95
CA VAL A 257 15.79 -2.41 -27.41
C VAL A 257 15.76 -2.97 -25.96
N LYS A 258 16.42 -4.13 -25.79
CA LYS A 258 17.06 -4.79 -24.61
C LYS A 258 16.80 -4.31 -23.15
N SER A 259 16.45 -5.27 -22.29
CA SER A 259 16.63 -5.24 -20.82
C SER A 259 17.90 -6.00 -20.36
N VAL A 260 18.36 -5.74 -19.13
CA VAL A 260 19.48 -6.47 -18.47
C VAL A 260 18.90 -7.45 -17.43
N ALA A 261 19.53 -8.62 -17.28
CA ALA A 261 18.97 -9.73 -16.52
C ALA A 261 19.09 -9.57 -14.99
N VAL A 262 17.99 -9.89 -14.28
CA VAL A 262 17.95 -10.13 -12.83
C VAL A 262 17.91 -11.66 -12.59
N ASN A 263 18.42 -12.11 -11.44
CA ASN A 263 18.65 -13.53 -11.14
C ASN A 263 17.36 -14.39 -11.27
N PRO A 264 17.28 -15.40 -12.16
CA PRO A 264 16.01 -16.04 -12.53
C PRO A 264 15.31 -16.87 -11.45
N GLN A 265 16.05 -17.36 -10.44
CA GLN A 265 15.61 -18.48 -9.58
C GLN A 265 14.34 -18.20 -8.74
N VAL A 266 14.15 -16.97 -8.24
CA VAL A 266 13.03 -16.65 -7.31
C VAL A 266 11.72 -16.31 -8.04
N SER A 267 11.77 -16.01 -9.34
CA SER A 267 10.62 -15.49 -10.11
C SER A 267 9.72 -16.58 -10.72
N LEU A 268 10.20 -17.83 -10.81
CA LEU A 268 9.58 -18.91 -11.60
C LEU A 268 8.76 -19.93 -10.82
N VAL A 269 8.52 -19.71 -9.53
CA VAL A 269 7.82 -20.67 -8.65
C VAL A 269 6.30 -20.43 -8.69
N TYR A 270 5.85 -19.18 -8.51
CA TYR A 270 4.45 -18.84 -8.24
C TYR A 270 3.51 -18.83 -9.47
N LYS A 271 4.01 -19.21 -10.65
CA LYS A 271 3.21 -19.32 -11.89
C LYS A 271 2.70 -20.73 -12.17
N ASN A 272 2.98 -21.67 -11.27
CA ASN A 272 2.71 -23.08 -11.46
C ASN A 272 2.28 -23.70 -10.11
N PRO A 273 1.02 -24.15 -9.96
CA PRO A 273 0.53 -24.66 -8.68
C PRO A 273 1.23 -25.96 -8.27
N GLU A 274 1.73 -26.75 -9.23
CA GLU A 274 2.48 -27.98 -8.93
C GLU A 274 3.81 -27.66 -8.23
N LYS A 275 4.58 -26.67 -8.70
CA LYS A 275 5.80 -26.19 -7.99
C LYS A 275 5.53 -25.63 -6.59
N PHE A 276 4.40 -24.96 -6.39
CA PHE A 276 3.97 -24.50 -5.07
C PHE A 276 3.69 -25.68 -4.12
N VAL A 277 3.15 -26.79 -4.65
CA VAL A 277 2.94 -28.04 -3.90
C VAL A 277 4.27 -28.75 -3.60
N GLU A 278 5.22 -28.77 -4.53
CA GLU A 278 6.58 -29.32 -4.27
C GLU A 278 7.32 -28.49 -3.20
N GLU A 279 7.28 -27.14 -3.26
CA GLU A 279 7.89 -26.28 -2.23
C GLU A 279 7.25 -26.49 -0.84
N ILE A 280 5.95 -26.80 -0.81
CA ILE A 280 5.22 -27.22 0.39
C ILE A 280 5.80 -28.54 0.93
N PHE A 281 6.02 -29.55 0.09
CA PHE A 281 6.56 -30.84 0.52
C PHE A 281 8.02 -30.74 0.97
N ASP A 282 8.87 -29.97 0.27
CA ASP A 282 10.27 -29.74 0.63
C ASP A 282 10.38 -29.07 2.01
N LYS A 283 9.66 -27.96 2.24
CA LYS A 283 9.68 -27.24 3.52
C LYS A 283 9.12 -28.09 4.66
N THR A 284 8.09 -28.88 4.40
CA THR A 284 7.51 -29.80 5.41
C THR A 284 8.51 -30.90 5.78
N SER A 285 9.17 -31.48 4.78
CA SER A 285 10.17 -32.54 4.98
C SER A 285 11.38 -32.02 5.75
N ALA A 286 11.88 -30.83 5.41
CA ALA A 286 12.97 -30.17 6.13
C ALA A 286 12.61 -29.87 7.60
N LEU A 287 11.40 -29.38 7.87
CA LEU A 287 10.92 -29.13 9.24
C LEU A 287 10.80 -30.42 10.05
N LEU A 288 10.16 -31.46 9.51
CA LEU A 288 10.02 -32.76 10.17
C LEU A 288 11.37 -33.44 10.47
N LEU A 289 12.34 -33.34 9.55
CA LEU A 289 13.70 -33.84 9.77
C LEU A 289 14.46 -33.02 10.84
N SER A 290 14.17 -31.72 10.98
CA SER A 290 14.84 -30.85 11.97
C SER A 290 14.35 -31.03 13.41
N GLU A 291 13.10 -31.46 13.60
CA GLU A 291 12.47 -31.61 14.94
C GLU A 291 12.49 -33.07 15.45
N ALA A 292 13.11 -34.01 14.72
CA ALA A 292 13.18 -35.44 15.05
C ALA A 292 14.09 -35.83 16.24
N ASN A 293 14.46 -34.88 17.11
CA ASN A 293 15.42 -35.08 18.21
C ASN A 293 14.74 -35.36 19.57
N GLY A 294 14.05 -36.49 19.68
CA GLY A 294 13.88 -37.20 20.96
C GLY A 294 12.89 -36.66 22.01
N GLU A 295 12.12 -35.60 21.73
CA GLU A 295 11.08 -35.11 22.65
C GLU A 295 9.75 -35.89 22.56
N SER A 296 8.82 -35.61 23.48
CA SER A 296 7.52 -36.30 23.52
C SER A 296 6.66 -35.98 22.29
N VAL A 297 6.17 -37.04 21.65
CA VAL A 297 5.44 -37.03 20.37
C VAL A 297 4.29 -36.01 20.34
N GLU A 298 3.55 -35.88 21.45
CA GLU A 298 2.36 -35.03 21.53
C GLU A 298 2.70 -33.53 21.57
N ALA A 299 3.78 -33.16 22.28
CA ALA A 299 4.27 -31.77 22.35
C ALA A 299 4.93 -31.34 21.04
N LEU A 300 5.72 -32.24 20.42
CA LEU A 300 6.25 -32.06 19.08
C LEU A 300 5.12 -31.88 18.06
N THR A 301 4.09 -32.73 18.09
CA THR A 301 2.96 -32.67 17.14
C THR A 301 2.22 -31.32 17.18
N GLU A 302 2.01 -30.74 18.36
CA GLU A 302 1.35 -29.43 18.49
C GLU A 302 2.25 -28.26 18.07
N THR A 303 3.57 -28.39 18.27
CA THR A 303 4.58 -27.41 17.84
C THR A 303 4.72 -27.40 16.32
N LEU A 304 4.92 -28.59 15.71
CA LEU A 304 4.89 -28.82 14.26
C LEU A 304 3.60 -28.28 13.64
N ARG A 305 2.44 -28.61 14.22
CA ARG A 305 1.12 -28.15 13.73
C ARG A 305 1.03 -26.64 13.65
N LYS A 306 1.43 -25.91 14.70
CA LYS A 306 1.42 -24.44 14.73
C LYS A 306 2.40 -23.84 13.74
N ARG A 307 3.62 -24.40 13.67
CA ARG A 307 4.70 -23.92 12.79
C ARG A 307 4.34 -24.09 11.31
N LEU A 308 3.93 -25.30 10.92
CA LEU A 308 3.47 -25.63 9.56
C LEU A 308 2.21 -24.84 9.18
N ALA A 309 1.23 -24.70 10.07
CA ALA A 309 0.02 -23.91 9.78
C ALA A 309 0.33 -22.44 9.50
N SER A 310 1.30 -21.84 10.22
CA SER A 310 1.76 -20.48 9.97
C SER A 310 2.46 -20.35 8.61
N GLU A 311 3.43 -21.22 8.31
CA GLU A 311 4.15 -21.23 7.03
C GLU A 311 3.22 -21.46 5.84
N PHE A 312 2.29 -22.43 5.92
CA PHE A 312 1.31 -22.69 4.86
C PHE A 312 0.33 -21.54 4.68
N THR A 313 -0.13 -20.91 5.77
CA THR A 313 -1.04 -19.76 5.68
C THR A 313 -0.34 -18.57 5.04
N PHE A 314 0.94 -18.34 5.36
CA PHE A 314 1.77 -17.33 4.70
C PHE A 314 1.97 -17.65 3.20
N LEU A 315 2.44 -18.85 2.87
CA LEU A 315 2.74 -19.22 1.48
C LEU A 315 1.48 -19.23 0.60
N ALA A 316 0.36 -19.77 1.10
CA ALA A 316 -0.93 -19.74 0.40
C ALA A 316 -1.46 -18.31 0.24
N THR A 317 -1.26 -17.42 1.23
CA THR A 317 -1.63 -16.00 1.11
C THR A 317 -0.75 -15.29 0.06
N MET A 318 0.54 -15.56 0.03
CA MET A 318 1.47 -15.02 -0.99
C MET A 318 1.12 -15.51 -2.40
N TYR A 319 0.84 -16.79 -2.58
CA TYR A 319 0.38 -17.34 -3.86
C TYR A 319 -0.96 -16.73 -4.29
N LYS A 320 -1.94 -16.65 -3.39
CA LYS A 320 -3.25 -16.00 -3.60
C LYS A 320 -3.09 -14.54 -4.04
N ASN A 321 -2.26 -13.76 -3.33
CA ASN A 321 -2.02 -12.35 -3.65
C ASN A 321 -1.32 -12.18 -5.00
N THR A 322 -0.35 -13.05 -5.32
CA THR A 322 0.36 -13.05 -6.62
C THR A 322 -0.59 -13.38 -7.77
N ALA A 323 -1.44 -14.41 -7.62
CA ALA A 323 -2.44 -14.78 -8.62
C ALA A 323 -3.50 -13.67 -8.83
N TYR A 324 -3.91 -12.95 -7.79
CA TYR A 324 -4.78 -11.78 -7.94
C TYR A 324 -4.09 -10.62 -8.67
N ALA A 325 -2.81 -10.35 -8.39
CA ALA A 325 -2.06 -9.31 -9.10
C ALA A 325 -1.89 -9.65 -10.60
N GLU A 326 -1.47 -10.87 -10.94
CA GLU A 326 -1.36 -11.30 -12.34
C GLU A 326 -2.72 -11.31 -13.03
N GLY A 327 -3.79 -11.75 -12.34
CA GLY A 327 -5.16 -11.71 -12.85
C GLY A 327 -5.68 -10.29 -13.11
N PHE A 328 -5.36 -9.33 -12.23
CA PHE A 328 -5.68 -7.92 -12.41
C PHE A 328 -4.93 -7.31 -13.61
N HIS A 329 -3.63 -7.59 -13.75
CA HIS A 329 -2.85 -7.15 -14.90
C HIS A 329 -3.34 -7.77 -16.22
N ALA A 330 -3.66 -9.07 -16.23
CA ALA A 330 -4.24 -9.74 -17.40
C ALA A 330 -5.63 -9.19 -17.75
N GLY A 331 -6.46 -8.89 -16.75
CA GLY A 331 -7.75 -8.23 -16.92
C GLY A 331 -7.60 -6.83 -17.53
N LYS A 332 -6.67 -6.02 -17.01
CA LYS A 332 -6.37 -4.68 -17.56
C LYS A 332 -5.83 -4.76 -18.99
N GLN A 333 -4.93 -5.71 -19.30
CA GLN A 333 -4.47 -5.95 -20.68
C GLN A 333 -5.60 -6.41 -21.61
N SER A 334 -6.50 -7.28 -21.15
CA SER A 334 -7.67 -7.73 -21.91
C SER A 334 -8.65 -6.58 -22.20
N LEU A 335 -8.85 -5.67 -21.23
CA LEU A 335 -9.67 -4.48 -21.41
C LEU A 335 -9.04 -3.49 -22.40
N ILE A 336 -7.73 -3.24 -22.29
CA ILE A 336 -6.97 -2.43 -23.25
C ILE A 336 -7.03 -3.04 -24.66
N LEU A 337 -6.93 -4.36 -24.80
CA LEU A 337 -7.05 -5.06 -26.08
C LEU A 337 -8.44 -4.93 -26.70
N LYS A 338 -9.51 -4.87 -25.90
CA LYS A 338 -10.89 -4.59 -26.37
C LYS A 338 -11.07 -3.13 -26.78
N LEU A 339 -10.59 -2.19 -25.97
CA LEU A 339 -10.61 -0.74 -26.27
C LEU A 339 -9.68 -0.34 -27.45
N GLN A 340 -8.95 -1.29 -28.03
CA GLN A 340 -8.17 -1.16 -29.27
C GLN A 340 -8.80 -1.93 -30.46
N GLN A 341 -10.02 -2.42 -30.29
CA GLN A 341 -10.83 -3.15 -31.29
C GLN A 341 -12.20 -2.48 -31.56
N GLU A 342 -12.57 -1.45 -30.78
CA GLU A 342 -13.69 -0.53 -30.99
C GLU A 342 -13.22 0.79 -31.64
#